data_AF-A0A067DDE6-F1
#
_entry.id   AF-A0A067DDE6-F1
#
_cell.length_a   1.000
_cell.length_b   1.000
_cell.length_c   1.000
_cell.angle_alpha   90.00
_cell.angle_beta   90.00
_cell.angle_gamma   90.00
#
_symmetry.space_group_name_H-M   'P 1'
#
loop_
_entity.id
_entity.type
_entity.pdbx_description
1 polymer ?
#
loop_
_entity_poly.entity_id
_entity_poly.type
_entity_poly.pdbx_seq_one_letter_code
_entity_poly.pdbx_strand_id
1 'polypeptide(L)'
;DFSVAVENDISGEDITVHCKSGDDDLGPHVLKTWENFHWNFHGNFGGTTLYFCHVTTQDKSTRFDAFKYSKDRQRCSPKCTWK
;
A
#
# COMPACT_ATOMS: atom_id res chain seq x y z
N ASP A 1 -5.90 -6.82 13.57
CA ASP A 1 -4.78 -6.27 12.79
C ASP A 1 -5.11 -6.30 11.32
N PHE A 2 -4.60 -5.32 10.58
CA PHE A 2 -4.82 -5.18 9.13
C PHE A 2 -3.54 -5.52 8.38
N SER A 3 -3.69 -6.11 7.20
CA SER A 3 -2.59 -6.39 6.28
C SER A 3 -2.88 -5.74 4.94
N VAL A 4 -1.91 -5.02 4.39
CA VAL A 4 -2.00 -4.43 3.04
C VAL A 4 -0.78 -4.88 2.24
N ALA A 5 -1.02 -5.22 0.97
CA ALA A 5 0.01 -5.55 0.01
C ALA A 5 -0.16 -4.74 -1.28
N VAL A 6 0.96 -4.43 -1.92
CA VAL A 6 1.06 -3.92 -3.29
C VAL A 6 1.90 -4.93 -4.07
N GLU A 7 1.36 -5.45 -5.15
CA GLU A 7 2.00 -6.41 -6.05
C GLU A 7 2.30 -5.70 -7.38
N ASN A 8 3.49 -5.92 -7.94
CA ASN A 8 3.78 -5.46 -9.29
C ASN A 8 3.32 -6.51 -10.31
N ASP A 9 2.24 -6.27 -11.03
CA ASP A 9 1.77 -7.14 -12.11
C ASP A 9 2.21 -6.70 -13.53
N ILE A 10 3.05 -5.66 -13.61
CA ILE A 10 3.57 -5.13 -14.87
C ILE A 10 4.77 -5.98 -15.32
N SER A 11 4.61 -6.66 -16.46
CA SER A 11 5.65 -7.53 -17.03
C SER A 11 6.82 -6.73 -17.61
N GLY A 12 8.02 -6.98 -17.08
CA GLY A 12 9.27 -6.41 -17.59
C GLY A 12 9.54 -4.97 -17.16
N GLU A 13 8.78 -4.45 -16.20
CA GLU A 13 8.95 -3.10 -15.65
C GLU A 13 9.00 -3.16 -14.12
N ASP A 14 10.04 -2.56 -13.54
CA ASP A 14 10.16 -2.40 -12.09
C ASP A 14 9.37 -1.15 -11.65
N ILE A 15 8.70 -1.24 -10.51
CA ILE A 15 7.99 -0.10 -9.92
C ILE A 15 8.64 0.29 -8.59
N THR A 16 8.67 1.58 -8.28
CA THR A 16 8.99 2.07 -6.94
C THR A 16 7.71 2.41 -6.21
N VAL A 17 7.46 1.74 -5.08
CA VAL A 17 6.31 1.96 -4.21
C VAL A 17 6.77 2.66 -2.94
N HIS A 18 6.15 3.78 -2.60
CA HIS A 18 6.36 4.48 -1.34
C HIS A 18 5.03 4.66 -0.63
N CYS A 19 4.83 3.95 0.47
CA CYS A 19 3.62 3.99 1.26
C CYS A 19 3.88 4.64 2.62
N LYS A 20 2.93 5.44 3.10
CA LYS A 20 3.00 6.04 4.43
C LYS A 20 1.62 6.37 5.00
N SER A 21 1.57 6.54 6.31
CA SER A 21 0.45 7.14 7.04
C SER A 21 0.82 8.57 7.49
N GLY A 22 0.00 9.17 8.36
CA GLY A 22 0.38 10.41 9.03
C GLY A 22 1.52 10.24 10.03
N ASP A 23 1.65 9.04 10.61
CA ASP A 23 2.55 8.74 11.73
C ASP A 23 3.74 7.85 11.32
N ASP A 24 3.57 7.01 10.31
CA ASP A 24 4.56 6.00 9.88
C ASP A 24 4.93 6.17 8.41
N ASP A 25 6.23 6.34 8.15
CA ASP A 25 6.78 6.26 6.80
C ASP A 25 7.41 4.89 6.58
N LEU A 26 6.89 4.11 5.62
CA LEU A 26 7.39 2.77 5.33
C LEU A 26 8.59 2.77 4.36
N GLY A 27 8.94 3.95 3.84
CA GLY A 27 10.02 4.14 2.88
C GLY A 27 9.68 3.69 1.45
N PRO A 28 10.57 4.00 0.50
CA PRO A 28 10.47 3.51 -0.87
C PRO A 28 10.95 2.05 -0.99
N HIS A 29 10.24 1.25 -1.76
CA HIS A 29 10.55 -0.15 -2.10
C HIS A 29 10.51 -0.32 -3.61
N VAL A 30 11.55 -0.92 -4.19
CA VAL A 30 11.54 -1.32 -5.61
C VAL A 30 10.98 -2.72 -5.71
N LEU A 31 9.98 -2.91 -6.56
CA LEU A 31 9.35 -4.20 -6.84
C LEU A 31 9.57 -4.58 -8.30
N LYS A 32 10.23 -5.72 -8.51
CA LYS A 32 10.30 -6.34 -9.83
C LYS A 32 8.97 -6.96 -10.20
N THR A 33 8.82 -7.34 -11.47
CA THR A 33 7.64 -8.08 -11.92
C THR A 33 7.35 -9.27 -11.01
N TRP A 34 6.10 -9.38 -10.56
CA TRP A 34 5.56 -10.38 -9.64
C TRP A 34 6.07 -10.31 -8.19
N GLU A 35 6.88 -9.33 -7.83
CA GLU A 35 7.23 -9.06 -6.43
C GLU A 35 6.12 -8.28 -5.71
N ASN A 36 6.14 -8.34 -4.38
CA ASN A 36 5.19 -7.63 -3.54
C ASN A 36 5.87 -6.96 -2.36
N PHE A 37 5.31 -5.80 -1.99
CA PHE A 37 5.57 -5.12 -0.73
C PHE A 37 4.33 -5.22 0.13
N HIS A 38 4.47 -5.67 1.38
CA HIS A 38 3.36 -5.77 2.31
C HIS A 38 3.76 -5.31 3.71
N TRP A 39 2.77 -4.85 4.46
CA TRP A 39 2.95 -4.45 5.85
C TRP A 39 1.69 -4.77 6.65
N ASN A 40 1.90 -4.93 7.96
CA ASN A 40 0.84 -5.16 8.93
C ASN A 40 0.82 -4.00 9.92
N PHE A 41 -0.37 -3.62 10.35
CA PHE A 41 -0.54 -2.54 11.32
C PHE A 41 -1.82 -2.73 12.14
N HIS A 42 -1.88 -2.02 13.26
CA HIS A 42 -3.09 -1.93 14.07
C HIS A 42 -3.84 -0.63 13.71
N GLY A 43 -5.17 -0.71 13.56
CA GLY A 43 -5.97 0.50 13.38
C GLY A 43 -5.96 1.32 14.67
N ASN A 44 -5.87 2.64 14.58
CA ASN A 44 -5.92 3.48 15.76
C ASN A 44 -7.33 3.44 16.40
N PHE A 45 -7.40 3.69 17.71
CA PHE A 45 -8.68 3.68 18.46
C PHE A 45 -9.70 4.71 17.92
N GLY A 46 -9.22 5.79 17.30
CA GLY A 46 -10.06 6.82 16.70
C GLY A 46 -10.67 6.44 15.34
N GLY A 47 -10.28 5.31 14.75
CA GLY A 47 -10.77 4.86 13.45
C GLY A 47 -10.40 5.78 12.28
N THR A 48 -9.29 6.50 12.39
CA THR A 48 -8.83 7.49 11.39
C THR A 48 -7.61 7.02 10.60
N THR A 49 -7.10 5.80 10.86
CA THR A 49 -5.93 5.26 10.16
C THR A 49 -6.10 5.33 8.64
N LEU A 50 -5.11 5.93 7.98
CA LEU A 50 -5.02 6.08 6.55
C LEU A 50 -3.58 5.76 6.12
N TYR A 51 -3.42 4.81 5.19
CA TYR A 51 -2.19 4.63 4.42
C TYR A 51 -2.47 5.02 2.98
N PHE A 52 -1.58 5.82 2.41
CA PHE A 52 -1.57 6.15 0.99
C PHE A 52 -0.23 5.76 0.39
N CYS A 53 -0.27 5.30 -0.86
CA CYS A 53 0.91 4.86 -1.59
C CYS A 53 1.11 5.70 -2.83
N HIS A 54 2.36 5.94 -3.15
CA HIS A 54 2.82 6.51 -4.40
C HIS A 54 3.58 5.44 -5.17
N VAL A 55 3.17 5.16 -6.40
CA VAL A 55 3.80 4.18 -7.28
C VAL A 55 4.37 4.92 -8.46
N THR A 56 5.65 4.74 -8.72
CA THR A 56 6.36 5.38 -9.82
C THR A 56 7.01 4.32 -10.68
N THR A 57 6.78 4.42 -11.98
CA THR A 57 7.48 3.64 -13.01
C THR A 57 8.41 4.57 -13.79
N GLN A 58 9.01 4.12 -14.89
CA GLN A 58 9.88 4.99 -15.70
C GLN A 58 9.13 6.22 -16.25
N ASP A 59 7.87 6.04 -16.66
CA ASP A 59 7.12 7.05 -17.41
C ASP A 59 5.94 7.65 -16.65
N LYS A 60 5.52 7.02 -15.55
CA LYS A 60 4.27 7.36 -14.85
C LYS A 60 4.43 7.38 -13.34
N SER A 61 3.59 8.17 -12.70
CA SER A 61 3.49 8.23 -11.25
C SER A 61 2.04 8.35 -10.83
N THR A 62 1.60 7.48 -9.93
CA THR A 62 0.20 7.35 -9.49
C THR A 62 0.13 7.27 -7.97
N ARG A 63 -0.85 7.94 -7.38
CA ARG A 63 -1.14 7.88 -5.94
C ARG A 63 -2.51 7.28 -5.69
N PHE A 64 -2.64 6.48 -4.64
CA PHE A 64 -3.92 5.97 -4.16
C PHE A 64 -3.94 5.78 -2.64
N ASP A 65 -5.15 5.71 -2.06
CA ASP A 65 -5.36 5.35 -0.67
C ASP A 65 -5.32 3.82 -0.56
N ALA A 66 -4.22 3.27 -0.03
CA ALA A 66 -4.04 1.84 0.10
C ALA A 66 -4.86 1.22 1.23
N PHE A 67 -5.19 2.03 2.26
CA PHE A 67 -6.14 1.67 3.30
C PHE A 67 -6.71 2.92 3.96
N LYS A 68 -8.03 2.97 4.14
CA LYS A 68 -8.73 3.99 4.91
C LYS A 68 -9.72 3.35 5.87
N TYR A 69 -9.46 3.42 7.18
CA TYR A 69 -10.20 2.70 8.21
C TYR A 69 -11.73 2.82 8.08
N SER A 70 -12.24 4.04 7.84
CA SER A 70 -13.68 4.30 7.72
C SER A 70 -14.36 3.53 6.58
N LYS A 71 -13.61 3.17 5.53
CA LYS A 71 -14.11 2.45 4.35
C LYS A 71 -13.71 0.98 4.37
N ASP A 72 -12.51 0.70 4.86
CA ASP A 72 -11.83 -0.57 4.60
C ASP A 72 -11.83 -1.52 5.78
N ARG A 73 -12.20 -1.08 7.00
CA ARG A 73 -12.19 -1.95 8.19
C ARG A 73 -12.99 -3.25 8.03
N GLN A 74 -14.07 -3.23 7.23
CA GLN A 74 -14.90 -4.41 6.95
C GLN A 74 -14.47 -5.15 5.68
N ARG A 75 -13.89 -4.44 4.70
CA ARG A 75 -13.49 -4.98 3.39
C ARG A 75 -12.12 -5.64 3.43
N CYS A 76 -11.18 -5.03 4.16
CA CYS A 76 -9.77 -5.43 4.23
C CYS A 76 -9.46 -6.21 5.52
N SER A 77 -10.32 -7.16 5.89
CA SER A 77 -10.14 -8.01 7.07
C SER A 77 -10.06 -9.50 6.64
N PRO A 78 -8.86 -10.12 6.64
CA PRO A 78 -7.62 -9.62 7.24
C PRO A 78 -6.71 -8.84 6.28
N LYS A 79 -6.89 -8.96 4.95
CA LYS A 79 -5.91 -8.47 3.96
C LYS A 79 -6.55 -7.75 2.78
N CYS A 80 -5.90 -6.69 2.32
CA CYS A 80 -6.13 -6.09 1.01
C CYS A 80 -4.86 -6.14 0.16
N THR A 81 -5.03 -6.44 -1.13
CA THR A 81 -3.95 -6.48 -2.11
C THR A 81 -4.29 -5.56 -3.26
N TRP A 82 -3.37 -4.66 -3.59
CA TRP A 82 -3.38 -3.81 -4.76
C TRP A 82 -2.45 -4.40 -5.81
N LYS A 83 -2.88 -4.36 -7.08
CA LYS A 83 -2.12 -4.77 -8.25
C LYS A 83 -2.11 -3.58 -9.19
#